data_AF-A0A7S4NMC6-F1
#
_entry.id   AF-A0A7S4NMC6-F1
#
_cell.length_a   1.000
_cell.length_b   1.000
_cell.length_c   1.000
_cell.angle_alpha   90.00
_cell.angle_beta   90.00
_cell.angle_gamma   90.00
#
_symmetry.space_group_name_H-M   'P 1'
#
loop_
_entity.id
_entity.type
_entity.pdbx_description
1 polymer ?
#
loop_
_entity_poly.entity_id
_entity_poly.type
_entity_poly.pdbx_seq_one_letter_code
_entity_poly.pdbx_strand_id
1 'polypeptide(L)'
;SILDPLKCMHRTRSASSKVRSGEFARQQPEPSLESLGVDASTIGSETLAYIKKHNLTQGLIDAVARAAKNVHEEHSDAKVAIAHELLETSGPPVLNDDPCVLEPPPHASLLDNTVLFLPAVAVTQLQLEPNINDDHGPKTMWTGRYWQLRNILNKQSRLSRRVEMSVDEKSRVHDLVTASPAALSSLLLVQKIWRAWFFRHHGRLAVLDHLEGLNVRGVMVYMHGSGGLTWHNARYARAAAGFSYVVVCPDEMAGSRFRSRATRALLTSRDATGYWENSLFYSGAKSAEGESLEFNTKVDEVLDDKEHFKTLYQKVYFVRRAELHFTLSRLPRFASHVGVVIMGTSEGAMTVSRFDDQRYGSMIVGRIIASYAAEFCYMHSRPEDALLGGQKDVPTLNLIGSHDEFFGPPAHGTFSGSAASIIAGAAVKQGWGKVNITGNAYRSMAEQGVLSGLTVTFPGAKHDITLSHNHAVRDIFLDFLQQPHRCASVLARWETHPFLGAHAILVRKCAPAGTDDAATDEGVPGQRVTWIDMRANPKYPPTLPHRVAIRSRATEKEIPEESLADENEMLKALGEQAHALTAHSVVHVGAKAALAAMHKHSSKLDLHKAHGEEVRTHTARFRLG
;
A
#
# COMPACT_ATOMS: atom_id res chain seq x y z
N SER A 1 16.94 8.36 -32.56
CA SER A 1 15.78 9.15 -33.02
C SER A 1 14.56 8.97 -32.11
N ILE A 2 14.72 8.86 -30.79
CA ILE A 2 13.59 8.83 -29.84
C ILE A 2 13.96 9.71 -28.64
N LEU A 3 13.58 10.98 -28.71
CA LEU A 3 13.47 11.92 -27.61
C LEU A 3 12.42 12.96 -28.01
N ASP A 4 11.17 12.79 -27.57
CA ASP A 4 10.24 13.90 -27.28
C ASP A 4 8.94 13.35 -26.64
N PRO A 5 8.69 13.54 -25.33
CA PRO A 5 7.47 13.05 -24.68
C PRO A 5 6.28 14.03 -24.71
N LEU A 6 6.35 15.18 -25.40
CA LEU A 6 5.36 16.26 -25.21
C LEU A 6 4.24 16.42 -26.26
N LYS A 7 3.97 15.42 -27.12
CA LYS A 7 2.97 15.58 -28.21
C LYS A 7 1.70 14.75 -28.17
N CYS A 8 1.37 14.08 -27.06
CA CYS A 8 0.12 13.29 -27.00
C CYS A 8 -0.84 13.72 -25.89
N MET A 9 -1.24 14.99 -25.88
CA MET A 9 -2.49 15.43 -25.24
C MET A 9 -3.06 16.62 -26.00
N HIS A 10 -3.77 16.35 -27.11
CA HIS A 10 -4.91 17.13 -27.59
C HIS A 10 -5.46 16.49 -28.86
N ARG A 11 -6.61 15.81 -28.75
CA ARG A 11 -7.64 15.76 -29.81
C ARG A 11 -8.93 15.21 -29.22
N THR A 12 -9.72 16.13 -28.69
CA THR A 12 -11.18 16.01 -28.61
C THR A 12 -11.74 15.94 -30.04
N ARG A 13 -12.71 15.03 -30.27
CA ARG A 13 -13.63 15.11 -31.41
C ARG A 13 -15.04 14.85 -30.92
N SER A 14 -15.84 15.90 -31.04
CA SER A 14 -17.30 15.92 -31.01
C SER A 14 -17.89 15.69 -32.40
N ALA A 15 -19.19 15.35 -32.42
CA ALA A 15 -20.16 15.39 -33.53
C ALA A 15 -20.08 14.22 -34.54
N SER A 16 -21.17 13.68 -35.10
CA SER A 16 -22.62 13.86 -34.93
C SER A 16 -23.34 12.73 -35.66
N SER A 17 -24.63 12.57 -35.35
CA SER A 17 -25.62 11.58 -35.77
C SER A 17 -26.09 11.60 -37.25
N LYS A 18 -26.75 10.49 -37.61
CA LYS A 18 -27.76 10.20 -38.67
C LYS A 18 -27.24 9.67 -40.03
N VAL A 19 -27.66 8.45 -40.42
CA VAL A 19 -28.84 8.13 -41.27
C VAL A 19 -29.04 6.59 -41.35
N ARG A 20 -30.32 6.19 -41.54
CA ARG A 20 -30.96 4.85 -41.73
C ARG A 20 -30.39 4.06 -42.94
N SER A 21 -30.63 2.78 -43.26
CA SER A 21 -31.70 1.76 -43.07
C SER A 21 -31.21 0.44 -43.71
N GLY A 22 -31.76 -0.74 -43.35
CA GLY A 22 -31.83 -1.88 -44.29
C GLY A 22 -31.68 -3.30 -43.74
N GLU A 23 -32.83 -3.96 -43.51
CA GLU A 23 -33.20 -5.37 -43.73
C GLU A 23 -32.44 -6.62 -43.17
N PHE A 24 -33.25 -7.37 -42.41
CA PHE A 24 -33.34 -8.80 -42.10
C PHE A 24 -32.39 -9.83 -42.76
N ALA A 25 -31.75 -10.62 -41.89
CA ALA A 25 -31.59 -12.07 -42.06
C ALA A 25 -31.83 -12.77 -40.72
N ARG A 26 -32.78 -13.73 -40.67
CA ARG A 26 -33.05 -14.58 -39.51
C ARG A 26 -31.87 -15.55 -39.31
N GLN A 27 -31.15 -15.44 -38.20
CA GLN A 27 -30.24 -16.49 -37.71
C GLN A 27 -30.94 -17.33 -36.63
N GLN A 28 -30.75 -18.64 -36.71
CA GLN A 28 -31.17 -19.63 -35.72
C GLN A 28 -30.51 -19.36 -34.35
N PRO A 29 -31.12 -19.76 -33.22
CA PRO A 29 -30.54 -19.50 -31.91
C PRO A 29 -29.30 -20.37 -31.70
N GLU A 30 -28.17 -19.72 -31.43
CA GLU A 30 -26.99 -20.39 -30.86
C GLU A 30 -27.27 -20.83 -29.42
N PRO A 31 -26.66 -21.94 -28.97
CA PRO A 31 -26.84 -22.43 -27.60
C PRO A 31 -26.31 -21.43 -26.57
N SER A 32 -27.08 -21.19 -25.51
CA SER A 32 -26.69 -20.29 -24.42
C SER A 32 -25.60 -20.92 -23.54
N LEU A 33 -24.70 -20.07 -23.04
CA LEU A 33 -23.56 -20.42 -22.17
C LEU A 33 -23.97 -21.14 -20.86
N GLU A 34 -25.22 -21.00 -20.43
CA GLU A 34 -25.77 -21.70 -19.26
C GLU A 34 -25.81 -23.23 -19.45
N SER A 35 -25.83 -23.70 -20.70
CA SER A 35 -25.76 -25.14 -21.01
C SER A 35 -24.36 -25.75 -20.86
N LEU A 36 -23.32 -24.93 -20.63
CA LEU A 36 -21.91 -25.36 -20.63
C LEU A 36 -21.26 -25.39 -19.24
N GLY A 37 -21.94 -24.95 -18.18
CA GLY A 37 -21.47 -25.08 -16.79
C GLY A 37 -20.17 -24.35 -16.45
N VAL A 38 -19.73 -23.39 -17.28
CA VAL A 38 -18.51 -22.59 -17.06
C VAL A 38 -18.89 -21.15 -16.69
N ASP A 39 -18.42 -20.67 -15.53
CA ASP A 39 -18.58 -19.27 -15.14
C ASP A 39 -17.69 -18.36 -16.02
N ALA A 40 -18.34 -17.49 -16.77
CA ALA A 40 -17.71 -16.52 -17.66
C ALA A 40 -16.86 -15.47 -16.91
N SER A 41 -17.04 -15.32 -15.59
CA SER A 41 -16.27 -14.38 -14.76
C SER A 41 -14.78 -14.78 -14.63
N THR A 42 -14.46 -16.07 -14.78
CA THR A 42 -13.11 -16.64 -14.62
C THR A 42 -12.22 -16.55 -15.86
N ILE A 43 -12.80 -16.37 -17.05
CA ILE A 43 -12.07 -16.28 -18.32
C ILE A 43 -12.20 -14.85 -18.83
N GLY A 44 -11.09 -14.10 -18.89
CA GLY A 44 -11.10 -12.73 -19.40
C GLY A 44 -11.77 -12.65 -20.78
N SER A 45 -12.57 -11.61 -21.00
CA SER A 45 -13.39 -11.43 -22.22
C SER A 45 -12.59 -11.52 -23.52
N GLU A 46 -11.31 -11.11 -23.51
CA GLU A 46 -10.39 -11.24 -24.64
C GLU A 46 -10.00 -12.69 -24.95
N THR A 47 -9.81 -13.52 -23.92
CA THR A 47 -9.51 -14.95 -24.08
C THR A 47 -10.73 -15.70 -24.61
N LEU A 48 -11.92 -15.36 -24.13
CA LEU A 48 -13.20 -15.89 -24.60
C LEU A 48 -13.48 -15.51 -26.07
N ALA A 49 -13.20 -14.26 -26.46
CA ALA A 49 -13.33 -13.82 -27.85
C ALA A 49 -12.34 -14.54 -28.78
N TYR A 50 -11.14 -14.85 -28.31
CA TYR A 50 -10.12 -15.57 -29.08
C TYR A 50 -10.47 -17.07 -29.24
N ILE A 51 -10.96 -17.72 -28.18
CA ILE A 51 -11.42 -19.12 -28.23
C ILE A 51 -12.54 -19.27 -29.28
N LYS A 52 -13.52 -18.36 -29.26
CA LYS A 52 -14.60 -18.32 -30.25
C LYS A 52 -14.11 -18.06 -31.68
N LYS A 53 -13.09 -17.21 -31.84
CA LYS A 53 -12.54 -16.85 -33.15
C LYS A 53 -11.76 -17.99 -33.83
N HIS A 54 -11.23 -18.95 -33.07
CA HIS A 54 -10.26 -19.92 -33.58
C HIS A 54 -10.70 -21.39 -33.51
N ASN A 55 -11.97 -21.69 -33.21
CA ASN A 55 -12.52 -23.06 -33.17
C ASN A 55 -11.62 -24.06 -32.43
N LEU A 56 -11.12 -23.66 -31.26
CA LEU A 56 -10.32 -24.57 -30.43
C LEU A 56 -11.18 -25.78 -30.04
N THR A 57 -10.62 -26.98 -30.15
CA THR A 57 -11.34 -28.22 -29.84
C THR A 57 -11.76 -28.24 -28.38
N GLN A 58 -12.95 -28.80 -28.10
CA GLN A 58 -13.49 -28.90 -26.74
C GLN A 58 -12.46 -29.52 -25.76
N GLY A 59 -11.67 -30.49 -26.21
CA GLY A 59 -10.60 -31.09 -25.39
C GLY A 59 -9.49 -30.12 -24.98
N LEU A 60 -9.14 -29.13 -25.81
CA LEU A 60 -8.17 -28.09 -25.46
C LEU A 60 -8.79 -27.01 -24.57
N ILE A 61 -10.04 -26.64 -24.82
CA ILE A 61 -10.81 -25.75 -23.94
C ILE A 61 -10.90 -26.37 -22.55
N ASP A 62 -11.23 -27.66 -22.46
CA ASP A 62 -11.30 -28.38 -21.20
C ASP A 62 -9.92 -28.57 -20.56
N ALA A 63 -8.86 -28.76 -21.35
CA ALA A 63 -7.50 -28.87 -20.81
C ALA A 63 -6.98 -27.54 -20.27
N VAL A 64 -7.24 -26.43 -20.95
CA VAL A 64 -6.89 -25.07 -20.51
C VAL A 64 -7.78 -24.64 -19.35
N ALA A 65 -9.08 -24.96 -19.38
CA ALA A 65 -10.01 -24.70 -18.29
C ALA A 65 -9.68 -25.55 -17.07
N ARG A 66 -9.31 -26.84 -17.22
CA ARG A 66 -8.81 -27.67 -16.11
C ARG A 66 -7.46 -27.17 -15.60
N ALA A 67 -6.53 -26.78 -16.47
CA ALA A 67 -5.25 -26.22 -16.01
C ALA A 67 -5.45 -24.87 -15.29
N ALA A 68 -6.32 -24.00 -15.80
CA ALA A 68 -6.62 -22.71 -15.18
C ALA A 68 -7.45 -22.86 -13.89
N LYS A 69 -8.41 -23.80 -13.87
CA LYS A 69 -9.22 -24.15 -12.70
C LYS A 69 -8.37 -24.84 -11.64
N ASN A 70 -7.50 -25.79 -12.00
CA ASN A 70 -6.54 -26.39 -11.08
C ASN A 70 -5.57 -25.31 -10.57
N VAL A 71 -5.04 -24.43 -11.41
CA VAL A 71 -4.21 -23.31 -10.94
C VAL A 71 -5.01 -22.36 -10.03
N HIS A 72 -6.31 -22.13 -10.25
CA HIS A 72 -7.13 -21.23 -9.44
C HIS A 72 -7.62 -21.86 -8.13
N GLU A 73 -8.10 -23.10 -8.16
CA GLU A 73 -8.56 -23.91 -7.02
C GLU A 73 -7.36 -24.38 -6.19
N GLU A 74 -6.25 -24.83 -6.79
CA GLU A 74 -4.98 -25.05 -6.06
C GLU A 74 -4.38 -23.73 -5.56
N HIS A 75 -4.68 -22.56 -6.13
CA HIS A 75 -4.28 -21.28 -5.51
C HIS A 75 -5.30 -20.70 -4.53
N SER A 76 -6.52 -21.23 -4.44
CA SER A 76 -7.57 -20.81 -3.50
C SER A 76 -7.55 -21.70 -2.27
N ASP A 77 -7.71 -22.99 -2.49
CA ASP A 77 -7.82 -24.00 -1.43
C ASP A 77 -6.43 -24.38 -0.93
N ALA A 78 -5.41 -24.39 -1.80
CA ALA A 78 -4.05 -24.45 -1.31
C ALA A 78 -3.56 -23.12 -0.76
N LYS A 79 -4.17 -21.94 -0.99
CA LYS A 79 -3.79 -20.75 -0.17
C LYS A 79 -4.16 -20.93 1.30
N VAL A 80 -5.30 -21.56 1.58
CA VAL A 80 -5.76 -21.84 2.94
C VAL A 80 -5.03 -23.06 3.53
N ALA A 81 -4.88 -24.14 2.75
CA ALA A 81 -4.17 -25.34 3.17
C ALA A 81 -2.65 -25.15 3.26
N ILE A 82 -2.01 -24.40 2.35
CA ILE A 82 -0.58 -24.03 2.42
C ILE A 82 -0.35 -22.99 3.52
N ALA A 83 -1.28 -22.07 3.80
CA ALA A 83 -1.14 -21.21 4.97
C ALA A 83 -1.14 -22.04 6.27
N HIS A 84 -2.02 -23.04 6.38
CA HIS A 84 -2.03 -23.98 7.50
C HIS A 84 -0.79 -24.90 7.53
N GLU A 85 -0.40 -25.48 6.40
CA GLU A 85 0.72 -26.42 6.29
C GLU A 85 2.09 -25.71 6.42
N LEU A 86 2.25 -24.46 5.96
CA LEU A 86 3.44 -23.63 6.22
C LEU A 86 3.49 -23.11 7.67
N LEU A 87 2.35 -23.00 8.35
CA LEU A 87 2.31 -22.71 9.79
C LEU A 87 2.69 -23.96 10.62
N GLU A 88 2.34 -25.16 10.15
CA GLU A 88 2.61 -26.43 10.85
C GLU A 88 3.98 -27.04 10.48
N THR A 89 4.52 -26.77 9.29
CA THR A 89 5.87 -27.13 8.86
C THR A 89 6.78 -25.91 8.84
N SER A 90 7.00 -25.31 10.01
CA SER A 90 7.97 -24.23 10.15
C SER A 90 9.38 -24.76 9.92
N GLY A 91 9.80 -24.85 8.65
CA GLY A 91 11.21 -24.94 8.30
C GLY A 91 11.96 -23.77 8.95
N PRO A 92 13.26 -23.93 9.29
CA PRO A 92 14.02 -22.83 9.83
C PRO A 92 13.96 -21.64 8.85
N PRO A 93 13.86 -20.39 9.35
CA PRO A 93 13.89 -19.22 8.49
C PRO A 93 15.12 -19.31 7.60
N VAL A 94 14.96 -19.08 6.30
CA VAL A 94 16.10 -19.06 5.39
C VAL A 94 17.02 -17.93 5.85
N LEU A 95 18.14 -18.32 6.43
CA LEU A 95 19.15 -17.42 6.95
C LEU A 95 19.60 -16.51 5.79
N ASN A 96 19.65 -15.20 6.03
CA ASN A 96 20.35 -14.29 5.11
C ASN A 96 21.87 -14.55 5.09
N ASP A 97 22.35 -15.45 5.96
CA ASP A 97 23.76 -15.77 6.16
C ASP A 97 24.37 -16.65 5.06
N ASP A 98 23.60 -17.19 4.11
CA ASP A 98 24.19 -17.82 2.93
C ASP A 98 24.73 -16.68 2.02
N PRO A 99 26.06 -16.50 1.90
CA PRO A 99 26.70 -15.39 1.20
C PRO A 99 26.51 -15.45 -0.32
N CYS A 100 25.48 -16.15 -0.80
CA CYS A 100 24.95 -16.03 -2.13
C CYS A 100 24.43 -14.60 -2.32
N VAL A 101 25.39 -13.71 -2.59
CA VAL A 101 25.27 -12.27 -2.84
C VAL A 101 24.03 -12.07 -3.69
N LEU A 102 23.02 -11.45 -3.09
CA LEU A 102 21.85 -11.05 -3.86
C LEU A 102 22.35 -9.98 -4.84
N GLU A 103 22.50 -10.36 -6.11
CA GLU A 103 22.87 -9.41 -7.14
C GLU A 103 21.67 -8.52 -7.48
N PRO A 104 21.85 -7.20 -7.56
CA PRO A 104 20.79 -6.32 -8.01
C PRO A 104 20.41 -6.67 -9.46
N PRO A 105 19.14 -6.52 -9.84
CA PRO A 105 18.75 -6.69 -11.22
C PRO A 105 19.53 -5.71 -12.12
N PRO A 106 19.97 -6.13 -13.32
CA PRO A 106 20.78 -5.29 -14.21
C PRO A 106 20.08 -3.99 -14.62
N HIS A 107 18.74 -4.00 -14.61
CA HIS A 107 17.88 -2.85 -14.86
C HIS A 107 16.81 -2.78 -13.77
N ALA A 108 17.19 -2.30 -12.59
CA ALA A 108 16.25 -2.05 -11.50
C ALA A 108 15.17 -1.06 -11.95
N SER A 109 13.91 -1.46 -11.84
CA SER A 109 12.77 -0.56 -12.00
C SER A 109 12.56 0.29 -10.74
N LEU A 110 11.73 1.34 -10.85
CA LEU A 110 11.29 2.15 -9.71
C LEU A 110 10.74 1.27 -8.57
N LEU A 111 9.99 0.22 -8.92
CA LEU A 111 9.44 -0.70 -7.94
C LEU A 111 10.55 -1.54 -7.28
N ASP A 112 11.56 -1.95 -8.03
CA ASP A 112 12.69 -2.71 -7.50
C ASP A 112 13.47 -1.88 -6.47
N ASN A 113 13.68 -0.59 -6.78
CA ASN A 113 14.37 0.33 -5.89
C ASN A 113 13.55 0.73 -4.66
N THR A 114 12.25 0.45 -4.62
CA THR A 114 11.41 0.76 -3.45
C THR A 114 11.92 0.04 -2.21
N VAL A 115 12.17 0.81 -1.14
CA VAL A 115 12.56 0.28 0.16
C VAL A 115 11.29 -0.05 0.95
N LEU A 116 11.27 -1.20 1.61
CA LEU A 116 10.18 -1.64 2.46
C LEU A 116 10.62 -1.64 3.92
N PHE A 117 9.71 -1.30 4.82
CA PHE A 117 9.81 -1.65 6.24
C PHE A 117 8.61 -2.52 6.60
N LEU A 118 8.90 -3.76 6.97
CA LEU A 118 7.89 -4.76 7.26
C LEU A 118 7.77 -4.95 8.79
N PRO A 119 6.54 -4.89 9.32
CA PRO A 119 6.31 -5.09 10.75
C PRO A 119 6.56 -6.54 11.15
N ALA A 120 6.73 -6.80 12.44
CA ALA A 120 7.06 -8.14 12.96
C ALA A 120 6.08 -9.25 12.51
N VAL A 121 4.79 -8.92 12.39
CA VAL A 121 3.77 -9.85 11.87
C VAL A 121 4.06 -10.27 10.43
N ALA A 122 4.50 -9.34 9.58
CA ALA A 122 4.85 -9.63 8.19
C ALA A 122 6.16 -10.40 8.08
N VAL A 123 7.14 -10.09 8.93
CA VAL A 123 8.41 -10.83 9.02
C VAL A 123 8.16 -12.29 9.35
N THR A 124 7.30 -12.55 10.34
CA THR A 124 6.93 -13.90 10.76
C THR A 124 6.19 -14.64 9.65
N GLN A 125 5.17 -14.01 9.05
CA GLN A 125 4.39 -14.62 7.97
C GLN A 125 5.23 -14.99 6.76
N LEU A 126 6.14 -14.09 6.36
CA LEU A 126 6.99 -14.26 5.19
C LEU A 126 8.26 -15.07 5.50
N GLN A 127 8.39 -15.60 6.72
CA GLN A 127 9.54 -16.37 7.20
C GLN A 127 10.87 -15.65 6.91
N LEU A 128 10.88 -14.35 7.14
CA LEU A 128 12.06 -13.50 6.94
C LEU A 128 12.89 -13.46 8.22
N GLU A 129 14.20 -13.47 8.08
CA GLU A 129 15.07 -13.19 9.21
C GLU A 129 15.07 -11.67 9.50
N PRO A 130 14.71 -11.23 10.73
CA PRO A 130 14.63 -9.82 11.06
C PRO A 130 16.02 -9.17 11.02
N ASN A 131 16.10 -7.97 10.42
CA ASN A 131 17.36 -7.25 10.26
C ASN A 131 17.35 -5.85 10.89
N ILE A 132 16.21 -5.38 11.41
CA ILE A 132 16.09 -4.10 12.13
C ILE A 132 15.18 -4.21 13.35
N ASN A 133 15.32 -3.25 14.25
CA ASN A 133 14.39 -2.97 15.33
C ASN A 133 13.81 -1.55 15.16
N ASP A 134 12.80 -1.24 15.96
CA ASP A 134 12.18 0.07 15.93
C ASP A 134 13.07 1.11 16.60
N ASP A 135 13.60 0.83 17.80
CA ASP A 135 14.51 1.72 18.54
C ASP A 135 15.52 0.91 19.36
N HIS A 136 15.05 0.36 20.50
CA HIS A 136 15.81 -0.52 21.37
C HIS A 136 15.28 -1.95 21.34
N GLY A 137 16.12 -2.91 21.74
CA GLY A 137 15.76 -4.32 21.86
C GLY A 137 16.11 -5.17 20.63
N PRO A 138 15.68 -6.44 20.62
CA PRO A 138 16.02 -7.38 19.55
C PRO A 138 15.43 -6.93 18.21
N LYS A 139 16.07 -7.34 17.13
CA LYS A 139 15.55 -7.16 15.77
C LYS A 139 14.31 -8.04 15.62
N THR A 140 13.18 -7.41 15.32
CA THR A 140 11.90 -8.11 15.10
C THR A 140 11.25 -7.69 13.78
N MET A 141 11.85 -6.74 13.07
CA MET A 141 11.31 -6.17 11.83
C MET A 141 12.31 -6.40 10.70
N TRP A 142 11.84 -6.20 9.47
CA TRP A 142 12.67 -6.35 8.29
C TRP A 142 12.63 -5.09 7.44
N THR A 143 13.78 -4.72 6.90
CA THR A 143 13.87 -3.69 5.86
C THR A 143 14.80 -4.10 4.74
N GLY A 144 14.48 -3.66 3.54
CA GLY A 144 15.27 -3.94 2.34
C GLY A 144 14.55 -3.44 1.11
N ARG A 145 15.19 -3.53 -0.04
CA ARG A 145 14.60 -3.20 -1.33
C ARG A 145 13.65 -4.30 -1.77
N TYR A 146 12.62 -3.94 -2.52
CA TYR A 146 11.61 -4.91 -2.95
C TYR A 146 12.20 -6.04 -3.79
N TRP A 147 13.20 -5.76 -4.64
CA TRP A 147 13.86 -6.82 -5.40
C TRP A 147 14.59 -7.83 -4.50
N GLN A 148 15.13 -7.40 -3.36
CA GLN A 148 15.78 -8.27 -2.38
C GLN A 148 14.75 -9.20 -1.75
N LEU A 149 13.60 -8.66 -1.33
CA LEU A 149 12.48 -9.46 -0.81
C LEU A 149 12.05 -10.53 -1.80
N ARG A 150 11.81 -10.17 -3.07
CA ARG A 150 11.42 -11.15 -4.09
C ARG A 150 12.48 -12.23 -4.28
N ASN A 151 13.76 -11.88 -4.27
CA ASN A 151 14.83 -12.87 -4.42
C ASN A 151 14.87 -13.83 -3.23
N ILE A 152 14.66 -13.36 -2.00
CA ILE A 152 14.55 -14.21 -0.81
C ILE A 152 13.37 -15.18 -0.95
N LEU A 153 12.18 -14.67 -1.25
CA LEU A 153 10.97 -15.50 -1.38
C LEU A 153 11.05 -16.48 -2.57
N ASN A 154 11.71 -16.09 -3.66
CA ASN A 154 11.96 -16.98 -4.80
C ASN A 154 12.95 -18.10 -4.46
N LYS A 155 13.97 -17.82 -3.62
CA LYS A 155 14.89 -18.87 -3.14
C LYS A 155 14.14 -19.84 -2.20
N GLN A 156 13.35 -19.33 -1.27
CA GLN A 156 12.50 -20.13 -0.39
C GLN A 156 11.55 -21.04 -1.18
N SER A 157 10.83 -20.48 -2.16
CA SER A 157 9.89 -21.26 -2.98
C SER A 157 10.59 -22.35 -3.79
N ARG A 158 11.77 -22.07 -4.37
CA ARG A 158 12.58 -23.07 -5.08
C ARG A 158 13.07 -24.21 -4.18
N LEU A 159 13.41 -23.92 -2.93
CA LEU A 159 13.80 -24.96 -1.96
C LEU A 159 12.60 -25.84 -1.60
N SER A 160 11.40 -25.26 -1.49
CA SER A 160 10.18 -26.00 -1.16
C SER A 160 9.54 -26.75 -2.35
N ARG A 161 9.81 -26.36 -3.61
CA ARG A 161 9.05 -26.82 -4.78
C ARG A 161 9.88 -27.11 -6.03
N ARG A 162 10.94 -27.91 -5.92
CA ARG A 162 11.47 -28.58 -7.12
C ARG A 162 10.63 -29.80 -7.44
N VAL A 163 9.49 -29.59 -8.09
CA VAL A 163 8.94 -30.63 -8.96
C VAL A 163 9.73 -30.54 -10.26
N GLU A 164 10.92 -31.13 -10.27
CA GLU A 164 11.63 -31.31 -11.54
C GLU A 164 10.85 -32.32 -12.36
N MET A 165 10.41 -31.90 -13.56
CA MET A 165 9.89 -32.85 -14.53
C MET A 165 10.92 -33.94 -14.74
N SER A 166 10.48 -35.19 -14.60
CA SER A 166 11.28 -36.37 -14.91
C SER A 166 11.77 -36.30 -16.36
N VAL A 167 12.85 -37.02 -16.65
CA VAL A 167 13.42 -37.13 -18.00
C VAL A 167 12.34 -37.61 -18.98
N ASP A 168 11.51 -38.57 -18.55
CA ASP A 168 10.43 -39.13 -19.35
C ASP A 168 9.33 -38.09 -19.64
N GLU A 169 8.93 -37.27 -18.66
CA GLU A 169 7.96 -36.20 -18.88
C GLU A 169 8.49 -35.14 -19.86
N LYS A 170 9.78 -34.78 -19.75
CA LYS A 170 10.42 -33.86 -20.69
C LYS A 170 10.43 -34.44 -22.11
N SER A 171 10.76 -35.73 -22.26
CA SER A 171 10.70 -36.41 -23.56
C SER A 171 9.28 -36.42 -24.12
N ARG A 172 8.28 -36.77 -23.31
CA ARG A 172 6.88 -36.79 -23.75
C ARG A 172 6.36 -35.42 -24.19
N VAL A 173 6.72 -34.36 -23.48
CA VAL A 173 6.37 -32.99 -23.90
C VAL A 173 7.09 -32.63 -25.20
N HIS A 174 8.36 -33.00 -25.34
CA HIS A 174 9.12 -32.76 -26.58
C HIS A 174 8.51 -33.50 -27.78
N ASP A 175 8.19 -34.79 -27.62
CA ASP A 175 7.57 -35.61 -28.66
C ASP A 175 6.20 -35.07 -29.06
N LEU A 176 5.38 -34.66 -28.08
CA LEU A 176 4.07 -34.07 -28.32
C LEU A 176 4.16 -32.75 -29.11
N VAL A 177 5.10 -31.88 -28.73
CA VAL A 177 5.34 -30.59 -29.38
C VAL A 177 5.89 -30.78 -30.81
N THR A 178 6.71 -31.80 -31.02
CA THR A 178 7.31 -32.13 -32.32
C THR A 178 6.29 -32.77 -33.26
N ALA A 179 5.43 -33.65 -32.75
CA ALA A 179 4.42 -34.35 -33.53
C ALA A 179 3.21 -33.47 -33.91
N SER A 180 2.98 -32.34 -33.22
CA SER A 180 1.78 -31.52 -33.42
C SER A 180 2.06 -30.00 -33.40
N PRO A 181 2.00 -29.31 -34.57
CA PRO A 181 2.08 -27.85 -34.64
C PRO A 181 1.03 -27.13 -33.78
N ALA A 182 -0.13 -27.74 -33.57
CA ALA A 182 -1.19 -27.23 -32.71
C ALA A 182 -0.81 -27.30 -31.21
N ALA A 183 -0.11 -28.37 -30.78
CA ALA A 183 0.42 -28.48 -29.43
C ALA A 183 1.50 -27.42 -29.15
N LEU A 184 2.40 -27.18 -30.12
CA LEU A 184 3.39 -26.11 -30.03
C LEU A 184 2.71 -24.74 -29.88
N SER A 185 1.70 -24.45 -30.71
CA SER A 185 0.97 -23.18 -30.66
C SER A 185 0.25 -22.97 -29.32
N SER A 186 -0.32 -24.04 -28.75
CA SER A 186 -0.95 -24.02 -27.43
C SER A 186 0.07 -23.75 -26.32
N LEU A 187 1.24 -24.40 -26.38
CA LEU A 187 2.32 -24.19 -25.41
C LEU A 187 2.86 -22.75 -25.47
N LEU A 188 3.04 -22.20 -26.67
CA LEU A 188 3.44 -20.80 -26.87
C LEU A 188 2.39 -19.82 -26.32
N LEU A 189 1.09 -20.13 -26.46
CA LEU A 189 0.02 -19.32 -25.88
C LEU A 189 0.06 -19.37 -24.35
N VAL A 190 0.19 -20.55 -23.75
CA VAL A 190 0.34 -20.71 -22.29
C VAL A 190 1.57 -19.95 -21.79
N GLN A 191 2.70 -20.07 -22.49
CA GLN A 191 3.92 -19.32 -22.17
C GLN A 191 3.68 -17.80 -22.25
N LYS A 192 2.95 -17.32 -23.26
CA LYS A 192 2.60 -15.90 -23.39
C LYS A 192 1.70 -15.41 -22.25
N ILE A 193 0.68 -16.19 -21.90
CA ILE A 193 -0.23 -15.89 -20.78
C ILE A 193 0.56 -15.85 -19.47
N TRP A 194 1.40 -16.85 -19.23
CA TRP A 194 2.23 -16.94 -18.03
C TRP A 194 3.23 -15.79 -17.94
N ARG A 195 3.91 -15.44 -19.04
CA ARG A 195 4.78 -14.25 -19.11
C ARG A 195 3.99 -12.98 -18.81
N ALA A 196 2.81 -12.80 -19.40
CA ALA A 196 1.99 -11.61 -19.16
C ALA A 196 1.51 -11.54 -17.71
N TRP A 197 1.10 -12.66 -17.13
CA TRP A 197 0.75 -12.78 -15.71
C TRP A 197 1.95 -12.45 -14.81
N PHE A 198 3.11 -13.02 -15.10
CA PHE A 198 4.36 -12.78 -14.40
C PHE A 198 4.74 -11.30 -14.45
N PHE A 199 4.72 -10.66 -15.63
CA PHE A 199 4.98 -9.22 -15.75
C PHE A 199 4.00 -8.37 -14.95
N ARG A 200 2.70 -8.71 -14.94
CA ARG A 200 1.69 -7.99 -14.13
C ARG A 200 1.93 -8.16 -12.63
N HIS A 201 2.31 -9.35 -12.19
CA HIS A 201 2.63 -9.63 -10.79
C HIS A 201 3.93 -8.97 -10.35
N HIS A 202 4.98 -9.03 -11.18
CA HIS A 202 6.27 -8.39 -10.92
C HIS A 202 6.19 -6.86 -10.98
N GLY A 203 5.25 -6.31 -11.73
CA GLY A 203 4.98 -4.88 -11.81
C GLY A 203 4.14 -4.32 -10.66
N ARG A 204 3.87 -5.11 -9.60
CA ARG A 204 3.12 -4.73 -8.40
C ARG A 204 3.83 -5.23 -7.14
N LEU A 205 3.44 -4.70 -5.97
CA LEU A 205 3.84 -5.22 -4.66
C LEU A 205 3.05 -6.49 -4.27
N ALA A 206 2.75 -7.36 -5.25
CA ALA A 206 1.83 -8.48 -5.09
C ALA A 206 2.30 -9.53 -4.06
N VAL A 207 3.61 -9.61 -3.79
CA VAL A 207 4.14 -10.46 -2.72
C VAL A 207 3.58 -10.08 -1.34
N LEU A 208 3.19 -8.82 -1.17
CA LEU A 208 2.61 -8.35 0.08
C LEU A 208 1.13 -8.72 0.21
N ASP A 209 0.45 -9.21 -0.85
CA ASP A 209 -0.94 -9.68 -0.76
C ASP A 209 -1.09 -10.84 0.24
N HIS A 210 -0.01 -11.56 0.55
CA HIS A 210 0.02 -12.58 1.61
C HIS A 210 -0.17 -12.04 3.03
N LEU A 211 -0.16 -10.71 3.20
CA LEU A 211 -0.39 -10.05 4.48
C LEU A 211 -1.86 -9.67 4.70
N GLU A 212 -2.73 -9.93 3.71
CA GLU A 212 -4.17 -9.73 3.85
C GLU A 212 -4.74 -10.59 4.99
N GLY A 213 -5.60 -9.99 5.82
CA GLY A 213 -6.21 -10.67 6.98
C GLY A 213 -5.29 -10.81 8.19
N LEU A 214 -4.03 -10.39 8.11
CA LEU A 214 -3.14 -10.32 9.26
C LEU A 214 -3.33 -9.02 10.04
N ASN A 215 -2.78 -8.95 11.26
CA ASN A 215 -2.81 -7.76 12.13
C ASN A 215 -1.89 -6.61 11.64
N VAL A 216 -1.93 -6.32 10.34
CA VAL A 216 -1.36 -5.13 9.72
C VAL A 216 -2.39 -4.00 9.85
N ARG A 217 -1.99 -2.87 10.43
CA ARG A 217 -2.91 -1.75 10.73
C ARG A 217 -3.17 -0.83 9.55
N GLY A 218 -2.32 -0.89 8.53
CA GLY A 218 -2.40 -0.02 7.37
C GLY A 218 -1.14 -0.09 6.51
N VAL A 219 -1.17 0.63 5.40
CA VAL A 219 0.00 0.84 4.55
C VAL A 219 0.41 2.31 4.63
N MET A 220 1.69 2.59 4.78
CA MET A 220 2.24 3.94 4.68
C MET A 220 3.07 4.06 3.42
N VAL A 221 2.75 5.01 2.53
CA VAL A 221 3.65 5.38 1.43
C VAL A 221 4.47 6.59 1.85
N TYR A 222 5.78 6.41 2.00
CA TYR A 222 6.66 7.40 2.57
C TYR A 222 7.61 8.02 1.53
N MET A 223 7.36 9.28 1.20
CA MET A 223 8.19 10.09 0.30
C MET A 223 9.32 10.75 1.09
N HIS A 224 10.53 10.22 0.97
CA HIS A 224 11.71 10.77 1.63
C HIS A 224 12.08 12.19 1.15
N GLY A 225 12.89 12.89 1.96
CA GLY A 225 13.47 14.19 1.63
C GLY A 225 14.60 14.10 0.59
N SER A 226 15.25 15.22 0.31
CA SER A 226 16.16 15.31 -0.83
C SER A 226 17.38 14.35 -0.77
N GLY A 227 17.78 13.97 0.44
CA GLY A 227 18.90 13.08 0.70
C GLY A 227 18.61 11.57 0.63
N GLY A 228 17.42 11.14 0.21
CA GLY A 228 17.05 9.72 0.23
C GLY A 228 16.56 9.23 1.60
N LEU A 229 16.50 7.92 1.81
CA LEU A 229 16.19 7.25 3.09
C LEU A 229 17.38 7.33 4.08
N THR A 230 17.88 8.54 4.31
CA THR A 230 18.96 8.86 5.25
C THR A 230 18.43 9.58 6.49
N TRP A 231 19.26 9.68 7.52
CA TRP A 231 19.00 10.42 8.75
C TRP A 231 17.67 10.02 9.41
N HIS A 232 16.83 10.99 9.76
CA HIS A 232 15.52 10.77 10.37
C HIS A 232 14.50 10.06 9.47
N ASN A 233 14.70 10.02 8.15
CA ASN A 233 13.70 9.43 7.25
C ASN A 233 13.48 7.94 7.60
N ALA A 234 14.56 7.21 7.89
CA ALA A 234 14.46 5.82 8.33
C ALA A 234 13.79 5.69 9.71
N ARG A 235 13.92 6.67 10.60
CA ARG A 235 13.31 6.64 11.95
C ARG A 235 11.79 6.74 11.90
N TYR A 236 11.23 7.57 11.01
CA TYR A 236 9.78 7.62 10.79
C TYR A 236 9.24 6.31 10.24
N ALA A 237 9.91 5.72 9.25
CA ALA A 237 9.50 4.43 8.68
C ALA A 237 9.62 3.28 9.69
N ARG A 238 10.68 3.25 10.50
CA ARG A 238 10.83 2.30 11.62
C ARG A 238 9.71 2.44 12.65
N ALA A 239 9.36 3.67 13.03
CA ALA A 239 8.29 3.93 13.98
C ALA A 239 6.94 3.42 13.47
N ALA A 240 6.59 3.73 12.21
CA ALA A 240 5.36 3.22 11.58
C ALA A 240 5.33 1.69 11.50
N ALA A 241 6.43 1.05 11.11
CA ALA A 241 6.54 -0.40 11.12
C ALA A 241 6.42 -0.99 12.53
N GLY A 242 6.98 -0.33 13.55
CA GLY A 242 6.81 -0.67 14.95
C GLY A 242 5.36 -0.56 15.44
N PHE A 243 4.55 0.23 14.76
CA PHE A 243 3.10 0.34 14.95
C PHE A 243 2.28 -0.57 14.04
N SER A 244 2.91 -1.61 13.47
CA SER A 244 2.29 -2.61 12.59
C SER A 244 1.81 -2.08 11.23
N TYR A 245 2.44 -1.02 10.70
CA TYR A 245 2.22 -0.59 9.31
C TYR A 245 3.23 -1.26 8.37
N VAL A 246 2.80 -1.59 7.16
CA VAL A 246 3.72 -1.86 6.06
C VAL A 246 4.13 -0.51 5.46
N VAL A 247 5.43 -0.19 5.48
CA VAL A 247 5.92 1.09 4.97
C VAL A 247 6.61 0.89 3.63
N VAL A 248 6.14 1.62 2.62
CA VAL A 248 6.59 1.59 1.24
C VAL A 248 7.26 2.91 0.91
N CYS A 249 8.57 2.88 0.73
CA CYS A 249 9.41 4.06 0.54
C CYS A 249 9.97 4.05 -0.90
N PRO A 250 9.29 4.67 -1.88
CA PRO A 250 9.86 4.76 -3.22
C PRO A 250 11.13 5.62 -3.18
N ASP A 251 12.21 5.08 -3.74
CA ASP A 251 13.59 5.55 -3.58
C ASP A 251 14.26 5.85 -4.93
N GLU A 252 13.48 5.95 -6.01
CA GLU A 252 14.04 6.13 -7.35
C GLU A 252 14.76 7.47 -7.47
N MET A 253 14.24 8.53 -6.84
CA MET A 253 14.89 9.84 -6.86
C MET A 253 16.34 9.78 -6.33
N ALA A 254 16.60 9.04 -5.25
CA ALA A 254 17.91 8.96 -4.59
C ALA A 254 18.75 7.73 -4.99
N GLY A 255 18.15 6.75 -5.67
CA GLY A 255 18.81 5.53 -6.13
C GLY A 255 19.04 5.48 -7.64
N SER A 256 18.74 6.54 -8.39
CA SER A 256 18.83 6.58 -9.85
C SER A 256 19.72 7.71 -10.37
N ARG A 257 19.74 7.89 -11.70
CA ARG A 257 20.47 8.97 -12.39
C ARG A 257 20.09 10.39 -11.95
N PHE A 258 18.93 10.58 -11.31
CA PHE A 258 18.51 11.92 -10.88
C PHE A 258 19.36 12.43 -9.73
N ARG A 259 19.63 11.56 -8.75
CA ARG A 259 20.53 11.78 -7.62
C ARG A 259 21.14 10.43 -7.28
N SER A 260 22.28 10.11 -7.89
CA SER A 260 22.91 8.81 -7.73
C SER A 260 23.53 8.70 -6.34
N ARG A 261 23.03 7.74 -5.56
CA ARG A 261 23.72 7.22 -4.39
C ARG A 261 24.01 5.75 -4.62
N ALA A 262 25.25 5.36 -4.33
CA ALA A 262 25.62 3.95 -4.33
C ALA A 262 24.79 3.22 -3.24
N THR A 263 24.11 2.15 -3.63
CA THR A 263 23.21 1.42 -2.72
C THR A 263 23.99 0.40 -1.89
N ARG A 264 23.56 0.17 -0.64
CA ARG A 264 24.11 -0.90 0.21
C ARG A 264 23.49 -2.24 -0.15
N ALA A 265 24.26 -3.30 0.11
CA ALA A 265 23.75 -4.67 0.12
C ALA A 265 22.61 -4.84 1.17
N LEU A 266 21.88 -5.95 1.07
CA LEU A 266 20.83 -6.30 2.02
C LEU A 266 21.41 -6.38 3.44
N LEU A 267 20.72 -5.76 4.40
CA LEU A 267 21.07 -5.85 5.81
C LEU A 267 20.71 -7.23 6.36
N THR A 268 21.58 -7.79 7.18
CA THR A 268 21.44 -9.06 7.88
C THR A 268 21.08 -8.85 9.35
N SER A 269 20.70 -9.93 10.04
CA SER A 269 20.51 -9.90 11.50
C SER A 269 21.79 -9.51 12.26
N ARG A 270 22.96 -9.77 11.68
CA ARG A 270 24.28 -9.50 12.27
C ARG A 270 24.75 -8.06 12.08
N ASP A 271 24.27 -7.36 11.07
CA ASP A 271 24.67 -5.99 10.78
C ASP A 271 24.29 -5.02 11.91
N ALA A 272 25.16 -4.04 12.19
CA ALA A 272 24.82 -2.96 13.10
C ALA A 272 23.77 -2.03 12.46
N THR A 273 22.52 -2.16 12.88
CA THR A 273 21.40 -1.34 12.38
C THR A 273 20.84 -0.45 13.47
N GLY A 274 21.72 0.23 14.20
CA GLY A 274 21.35 1.12 15.31
C GLY A 274 20.28 2.12 14.89
N TYR A 275 19.41 2.49 15.84
CA TYR A 275 18.32 3.43 15.59
C TYR A 275 18.78 4.79 15.08
N TRP A 276 19.93 5.25 15.56
CA TRP A 276 20.54 6.53 15.21
C TRP A 276 21.46 6.47 13.99
N GLU A 277 21.50 5.34 13.28
CA GLU A 277 22.33 5.19 12.07
C GLU A 277 21.82 6.09 10.94
N ASN A 278 22.72 6.89 10.35
CA ASN A 278 22.34 7.93 9.40
C ASN A 278 22.18 7.41 7.96
N SER A 279 22.75 6.25 7.61
CA SER A 279 22.59 5.67 6.28
C SER A 279 22.56 4.14 6.31
N LEU A 280 21.34 3.59 6.33
CA LEU A 280 21.12 2.15 6.25
C LEU A 280 21.18 1.61 4.82
N PHE A 281 20.88 2.45 3.82
CA PHE A 281 20.59 1.99 2.45
C PHE A 281 21.58 2.46 1.38
N TYR A 282 22.51 3.36 1.73
CA TYR A 282 23.50 3.90 0.79
C TYR A 282 24.90 3.80 1.34
N SER A 283 25.85 3.45 0.48
CA SER A 283 27.27 3.33 0.80
C SER A 283 27.95 4.68 0.62
N GLY A 284 28.72 5.11 1.63
CA GLY A 284 29.50 6.34 1.60
C GLY A 284 28.78 7.55 2.21
N ALA A 285 29.59 8.52 2.66
CA ALA A 285 29.14 9.78 3.25
C ALA A 285 28.83 10.87 2.21
N LYS A 286 29.08 10.61 0.92
CA LYS A 286 28.95 11.62 -0.12
C LYS A 286 27.48 12.05 -0.30
N SER A 287 27.31 13.34 -0.61
CA SER A 287 26.07 13.88 -1.18
C SER A 287 25.73 13.12 -2.45
N ALA A 288 24.44 13.08 -2.80
CA ALA A 288 24.03 12.45 -4.05
C ALA A 288 24.60 13.27 -5.23
N GLU A 289 25.23 12.60 -6.18
CA GLU A 289 25.78 13.19 -7.41
C GLU A 289 24.81 12.84 -8.56
N GLY A 290 24.37 13.78 -9.41
CA GLY A 290 23.36 13.43 -10.43
C GLY A 290 23.16 14.45 -11.55
N GLU A 291 22.61 14.00 -12.68
CA GLU A 291 22.67 14.75 -13.94
C GLU A 291 21.71 15.96 -14.04
N SER A 292 20.71 16.15 -13.17
CA SER A 292 19.71 17.21 -13.44
C SER A 292 18.81 17.74 -12.31
N LEU A 293 18.75 17.11 -11.13
CA LEU A 293 17.78 17.49 -10.09
C LEU A 293 18.42 17.67 -8.71
N GLU A 294 19.66 18.16 -8.64
CA GLU A 294 20.36 18.37 -7.37
C GLU A 294 19.63 19.39 -6.49
N PHE A 295 19.46 19.03 -5.23
CA PHE A 295 18.77 19.87 -4.25
C PHE A 295 19.72 20.93 -3.70
N ASN A 296 19.27 22.19 -3.57
CA ASN A 296 20.11 23.27 -3.07
C ASN A 296 19.35 24.29 -2.22
N THR A 297 19.86 24.51 -1.01
CA THR A 297 19.26 25.40 -0.01
C THR A 297 20.11 26.62 0.29
N LYS A 298 21.23 26.82 -0.41
CA LYS A 298 22.09 27.97 -0.21
C LYS A 298 21.37 29.20 -0.73
N VAL A 299 21.08 30.12 0.19
CA VAL A 299 20.29 31.33 -0.08
C VAL A 299 20.86 32.12 -1.25
N ASP A 300 22.17 32.39 -1.24
CA ASP A 300 22.81 33.23 -2.26
C ASP A 300 22.67 32.62 -3.67
N GLU A 301 22.94 31.32 -3.81
CA GLU A 301 22.79 30.61 -5.09
C GLU A 301 21.32 30.63 -5.59
N VAL A 302 20.34 30.50 -4.67
CA VAL A 302 18.92 30.56 -5.01
C VAL A 302 18.47 31.97 -5.44
N LEU A 303 19.05 33.01 -4.83
CA LEU A 303 18.76 34.40 -5.17
C LEU A 303 19.43 34.82 -6.48
N ASP A 304 20.59 34.27 -6.80
CA ASP A 304 21.35 34.56 -8.02
C ASP A 304 20.64 34.01 -9.28
N ASP A 305 20.03 32.82 -9.21
CA ASP A 305 19.32 32.20 -10.36
C ASP A 305 17.92 31.65 -10.02
N LYS A 306 16.99 32.56 -9.76
CA LYS A 306 15.62 32.24 -9.31
C LYS A 306 14.84 31.43 -10.32
N GLU A 307 14.95 31.75 -11.60
CA GLU A 307 14.17 31.10 -12.65
C GLU A 307 14.64 29.67 -12.89
N HIS A 308 15.95 29.42 -12.75
CA HIS A 308 16.47 28.06 -12.65
C HIS A 308 15.85 27.32 -11.48
N PHE A 309 15.88 27.88 -10.26
CA PHE A 309 15.39 27.19 -9.06
C PHE A 309 13.87 26.96 -9.05
N LYS A 310 13.07 27.91 -9.52
CA LYS A 310 11.62 27.70 -9.73
C LYS A 310 11.38 26.53 -10.69
N THR A 311 12.08 26.53 -11.82
CA THR A 311 11.97 25.46 -12.82
C THR A 311 12.42 24.11 -12.26
N LEU A 312 13.52 24.10 -11.52
CA LEU A 312 14.10 22.92 -10.87
C LEU A 312 13.11 22.31 -9.87
N TYR A 313 12.62 23.09 -8.91
CA TYR A 313 11.70 22.57 -7.89
C TYR A 313 10.36 22.12 -8.46
N GLN A 314 9.89 22.78 -9.52
CA GLN A 314 8.70 22.31 -10.24
C GLN A 314 8.95 20.97 -10.95
N LYS A 315 10.12 20.77 -11.58
CA LYS A 315 10.51 19.48 -12.16
C LYS A 315 10.61 18.39 -11.09
N VAL A 316 11.25 18.69 -9.95
CA VAL A 316 11.34 17.79 -8.78
C VAL A 316 9.94 17.35 -8.34
N TYR A 317 9.01 18.30 -8.16
CA TYR A 317 7.63 17.99 -7.81
C TYR A 317 6.97 17.05 -8.82
N PHE A 318 7.09 17.31 -10.12
CA PHE A 318 6.47 16.44 -11.14
C PHE A 318 7.04 15.02 -11.14
N VAL A 319 8.34 14.86 -10.98
CA VAL A 319 8.98 13.54 -10.89
C VAL A 319 8.49 12.79 -9.64
N ARG A 320 8.54 13.43 -8.47
CA ARG A 320 8.11 12.82 -7.20
C ARG A 320 6.60 12.54 -7.18
N ARG A 321 5.78 13.40 -7.78
CA ARG A 321 4.34 13.15 -7.98
C ARG A 321 4.11 11.92 -8.86
N ALA A 322 4.85 11.77 -9.95
CA ALA A 322 4.73 10.62 -10.83
C ALA A 322 5.13 9.32 -10.11
N GLU A 323 6.19 9.36 -9.30
CA GLU A 323 6.65 8.25 -8.46
C GLU A 323 5.61 7.87 -7.39
N LEU A 324 5.01 8.85 -6.72
CA LEU A 324 3.92 8.61 -5.77
C LEU A 324 2.69 8.00 -6.47
N HIS A 325 2.31 8.53 -7.64
CA HIS A 325 1.24 7.96 -8.45
C HIS A 325 1.52 6.52 -8.88
N PHE A 326 2.76 6.25 -9.31
CA PHE A 326 3.21 4.93 -9.74
C PHE A 326 3.14 3.91 -8.60
N THR A 327 3.58 4.31 -7.41
CA THR A 327 3.63 3.48 -6.20
C THR A 327 2.22 3.16 -5.71
N LEU A 328 1.36 4.18 -5.56
CA LEU A 328 -0.02 4.00 -5.11
C LEU A 328 -0.83 3.07 -6.03
N SER A 329 -0.62 3.13 -7.36
CA SER A 329 -1.33 2.25 -8.30
C SER A 329 -0.81 0.79 -8.29
N ARG A 330 0.20 0.48 -7.47
CA ARG A 330 0.90 -0.82 -7.41
C ARG A 330 0.97 -1.40 -6.01
N LEU A 331 0.34 -0.74 -5.04
CA LEU A 331 0.16 -1.27 -3.70
C LEU A 331 -0.55 -2.64 -3.75
N PRO A 332 -0.35 -3.49 -2.72
CA PRO A 332 -1.08 -4.73 -2.58
C PRO A 332 -2.59 -4.47 -2.46
N ARG A 333 -3.42 -5.44 -2.85
CA ARG A 333 -4.88 -5.30 -2.90
C ARG A 333 -5.48 -4.95 -1.56
N PHE A 334 -4.97 -5.54 -0.48
CA PHE A 334 -5.47 -5.28 0.87
C PHE A 334 -5.27 -3.82 1.32
N ALA A 335 -4.40 -3.05 0.66
CA ALA A 335 -4.14 -1.65 1.00
C ALA A 335 -5.41 -0.78 0.94
N SER A 336 -6.34 -1.07 0.02
CA SER A 336 -7.64 -0.37 -0.02
C SER A 336 -8.58 -0.75 1.12
N HIS A 337 -8.39 -1.93 1.73
CA HIS A 337 -9.19 -2.39 2.86
C HIS A 337 -8.68 -1.83 4.19
N VAL A 338 -7.36 -1.80 4.39
CA VAL A 338 -6.74 -1.31 5.64
C VAL A 338 -6.47 0.21 5.64
N GLY A 339 -6.59 0.85 4.47
CA GLY A 339 -6.29 2.27 4.30
C GLY A 339 -4.80 2.56 4.11
N VAL A 340 -4.55 3.67 3.42
CA VAL A 340 -3.21 4.16 3.08
C VAL A 340 -2.97 5.53 3.70
N VAL A 341 -1.88 5.67 4.45
CA VAL A 341 -1.37 6.96 4.90
C VAL A 341 -0.26 7.39 3.97
N ILE A 342 -0.36 8.59 3.38
CA ILE A 342 0.76 9.19 2.65
C ILE A 342 1.55 10.09 3.58
N MET A 343 2.86 9.93 3.59
CA MET A 343 3.75 10.74 4.41
C MET A 343 4.90 11.25 3.57
N GLY A 344 5.35 12.47 3.85
CA GLY A 344 6.61 12.95 3.31
C GLY A 344 7.40 13.76 4.33
N THR A 345 8.70 13.88 4.08
CA THR A 345 9.58 14.76 4.86
C THR A 345 10.32 15.74 3.94
N SER A 346 10.41 17.02 4.31
CA SER A 346 11.11 18.05 3.53
C SER A 346 10.62 18.10 2.07
N GLU A 347 11.47 17.88 1.07
CA GLU A 347 11.08 17.77 -0.35
C GLU A 347 9.98 16.71 -0.61
N GLY A 348 10.01 15.59 0.09
CA GLY A 348 8.95 14.59 0.01
C GLY A 348 7.64 15.09 0.62
N ALA A 349 7.72 15.93 1.66
CA ALA A 349 6.56 16.58 2.27
C ALA A 349 5.95 17.63 1.33
N MET A 350 6.76 18.39 0.59
CA MET A 350 6.29 19.26 -0.49
C MET A 350 5.49 18.47 -1.55
N THR A 351 5.97 17.27 -1.90
CA THR A 351 5.25 16.42 -2.85
C THR A 351 3.90 15.98 -2.28
N VAL A 352 3.90 15.46 -1.05
CA VAL A 352 2.70 14.94 -0.39
C VAL A 352 1.68 16.03 -0.07
N SER A 353 2.11 17.23 0.30
CA SER A 353 1.22 18.35 0.60
C SER A 353 0.44 18.82 -0.62
N ARG A 354 1.09 18.87 -1.80
CA ARG A 354 0.52 19.33 -3.07
C ARG A 354 -0.19 18.22 -3.86
N PHE A 355 -0.06 16.97 -3.42
CA PHE A 355 -0.53 15.82 -4.17
C PHE A 355 -2.05 15.80 -4.29
N ASP A 356 -2.53 15.68 -5.53
CA ASP A 356 -3.95 15.46 -5.80
C ASP A 356 -4.28 13.97 -5.67
N ASP A 357 -4.85 13.62 -4.51
CA ASP A 357 -5.26 12.26 -4.17
C ASP A 357 -6.74 11.96 -4.43
N GLN A 358 -7.51 12.86 -5.07
CA GLN A 358 -8.94 12.64 -5.34
C GLN A 358 -9.21 11.34 -6.09
N ARG A 359 -8.33 10.96 -7.02
CA ARG A 359 -8.44 9.73 -7.81
C ARG A 359 -8.36 8.43 -6.99
N TYR A 360 -7.94 8.51 -5.74
CA TYR A 360 -7.80 7.35 -4.86
C TYR A 360 -8.96 7.22 -3.86
N GLY A 361 -9.88 8.20 -3.84
CA GLY A 361 -11.06 8.21 -2.98
C GLY A 361 -10.70 7.89 -1.52
N SER A 362 -11.49 7.00 -0.90
CA SER A 362 -11.34 6.59 0.49
C SER A 362 -10.12 5.73 0.79
N MET A 363 -9.31 5.37 -0.22
CA MET A 363 -8.08 4.59 0.02
C MET A 363 -7.08 5.41 0.85
N ILE A 364 -7.01 6.73 0.66
CA ILE A 364 -6.12 7.59 1.44
C ILE A 364 -6.84 8.01 2.73
N VAL A 365 -6.35 7.53 3.86
CA VAL A 365 -6.98 7.72 5.19
C VAL A 365 -6.24 8.74 6.06
N GLY A 366 -5.10 9.25 5.58
CA GLY A 366 -4.35 10.28 6.29
C GLY A 366 -3.16 10.81 5.50
N ARG A 367 -2.78 12.04 5.82
CA ARG A 367 -1.63 12.76 5.24
C ARG A 367 -0.71 13.26 6.33
N ILE A 368 0.58 13.01 6.22
CA ILE A 368 1.59 13.48 7.17
C ILE A 368 2.66 14.30 6.43
N ILE A 369 2.83 15.55 6.86
CA ILE A 369 3.74 16.55 6.29
C ILE A 369 4.79 16.87 7.36
N ALA A 370 5.99 16.31 7.24
CA ALA A 370 7.06 16.51 8.22
C ALA A 370 8.14 17.46 7.70
N SER A 371 8.66 18.32 8.58
CA SER A 371 9.76 19.26 8.32
C SER A 371 9.55 20.07 7.04
N TYR A 372 8.32 20.57 6.85
CA TYR A 372 7.91 21.43 5.75
C TYR A 372 6.66 22.21 6.13
N ALA A 373 6.62 23.50 5.79
CA ALA A 373 5.59 24.42 6.26
C ALA A 373 4.30 24.41 5.42
N ALA A 374 4.30 23.87 4.20
CA ALA A 374 3.17 24.00 3.27
C ALA A 374 2.69 25.46 3.08
N GLU A 375 3.66 26.37 2.98
CA GLU A 375 3.46 27.80 2.68
C GLU A 375 4.23 28.17 1.41
N PHE A 376 3.84 29.25 0.74
CA PHE A 376 4.52 29.72 -0.46
C PHE A 376 5.94 30.18 -0.15
N CYS A 377 6.92 29.40 -0.62
CA CYS A 377 8.35 29.59 -0.43
C CYS A 377 9.13 29.26 -1.70
N TYR A 378 10.47 29.32 -1.63
CA TYR A 378 11.40 29.06 -2.74
C TYR A 378 11.28 27.68 -3.43
N MET A 379 10.56 26.72 -2.83
CA MET A 379 10.25 25.43 -3.46
C MET A 379 9.12 25.48 -4.49
N HIS A 380 8.50 26.64 -4.69
CA HIS A 380 7.35 26.81 -5.58
C HIS A 380 7.63 27.84 -6.65
N SER A 381 7.17 27.56 -7.86
CA SER A 381 7.18 28.56 -8.92
C SER A 381 6.14 29.65 -8.70
N ARG A 382 4.97 29.29 -8.14
CA ARG A 382 3.82 30.18 -8.01
C ARG A 382 3.10 30.01 -6.66
N PRO A 383 2.34 31.00 -6.17
CA PRO A 383 1.61 30.90 -4.90
C PRO A 383 0.62 29.73 -4.85
N GLU A 384 -0.10 29.46 -5.94
CA GLU A 384 -1.08 28.37 -6.03
C GLU A 384 -0.44 26.99 -5.87
N ASP A 385 0.85 26.87 -6.19
CA ASP A 385 1.60 25.63 -6.01
C ASP A 385 1.82 25.30 -4.54
N ALA A 386 1.70 26.26 -3.61
CA ALA A 386 1.85 26.00 -2.18
C ALA A 386 0.57 25.51 -1.50
N LEU A 387 -0.55 25.46 -2.23
CA LEU A 387 -1.82 25.00 -1.69
C LEU A 387 -1.79 23.49 -1.43
N LEU A 388 -2.61 23.06 -0.47
CA LEU A 388 -2.79 21.66 -0.15
C LEU A 388 -3.62 21.00 -1.25
N GLY A 389 -3.06 20.00 -1.90
CA GLY A 389 -3.73 19.25 -2.96
C GLY A 389 -4.79 18.28 -2.43
N GLY A 390 -5.58 17.75 -3.37
CA GLY A 390 -6.42 16.58 -3.16
C GLY A 390 -7.68 16.82 -2.34
N GLN A 391 -8.09 15.79 -1.62
CA GLN A 391 -9.28 15.73 -0.79
C GLN A 391 -9.08 16.52 0.51
N LYS A 392 -10.07 17.35 0.90
CA LYS A 392 -10.01 18.20 2.11
C LYS A 392 -10.48 17.50 3.38
N ASP A 393 -11.18 16.38 3.24
CA ASP A 393 -11.65 15.51 4.31
C ASP A 393 -10.59 14.49 4.77
N VAL A 394 -9.53 14.28 3.99
CA VAL A 394 -8.37 13.47 4.41
C VAL A 394 -7.68 14.14 5.60
N PRO A 395 -7.62 13.49 6.77
CA PRO A 395 -7.00 14.10 7.95
C PRO A 395 -5.52 14.38 7.73
N THR A 396 -5.07 15.57 8.10
CA THR A 396 -3.71 16.03 7.84
C THR A 396 -2.96 16.36 9.13
N LEU A 397 -1.75 15.81 9.26
CA LEU A 397 -0.79 16.10 10.33
C LEU A 397 0.41 16.87 9.76
N ASN A 398 0.76 17.99 10.38
CA ASN A 398 2.01 18.70 10.12
C ASN A 398 2.92 18.64 11.35
N LEU A 399 4.17 18.20 11.15
CA LEU A 399 5.21 18.15 12.18
C LEU A 399 6.36 19.05 11.76
N ILE A 400 6.71 20.06 12.54
CA ILE A 400 7.81 20.97 12.16
C ILE A 400 8.58 21.51 13.36
N GLY A 401 9.90 21.64 13.22
CA GLY A 401 10.73 22.29 14.21
C GLY A 401 10.57 23.80 14.15
N SER A 402 10.43 24.44 15.32
CA SER A 402 10.36 25.92 15.39
C SER A 402 11.63 26.63 14.94
N HIS A 403 12.77 25.93 14.95
CA HIS A 403 14.08 26.41 14.49
C HIS A 403 14.53 25.66 13.23
N ASP A 404 13.58 25.16 12.43
CA ASP A 404 13.88 24.53 11.14
C ASP A 404 14.61 25.53 10.23
N GLU A 405 15.86 25.20 9.90
CA GLU A 405 16.77 26.06 9.15
C GLU A 405 16.38 26.23 7.67
N PHE A 406 15.41 25.46 7.16
CA PHE A 406 14.95 25.54 5.77
C PHE A 406 13.56 26.15 5.65
N PHE A 407 12.64 25.79 6.56
CA PHE A 407 11.22 26.15 6.47
C PHE A 407 10.65 26.85 7.71
N GLY A 408 11.44 27.07 8.76
CA GLY A 408 11.00 27.76 9.97
C GLY A 408 10.62 29.24 9.74
N PRO A 409 9.98 29.88 10.72
CA PRO A 409 9.65 31.30 10.64
C PRO A 409 10.89 32.20 10.67
N PRO A 410 10.76 33.51 10.40
CA PRO A 410 11.80 34.49 10.66
C PRO A 410 12.19 34.51 12.15
N ALA A 411 13.49 34.55 12.48
CA ALA A 411 13.91 34.58 13.88
C ALA A 411 13.74 36.00 14.46
N HIS A 412 13.13 36.11 15.64
CA HIS A 412 12.94 37.38 16.36
C HIS A 412 12.30 38.51 15.51
N GLY A 413 11.44 38.17 14.55
CA GLY A 413 10.82 39.15 13.64
C GLY A 413 11.80 39.76 12.62
N THR A 414 13.01 39.23 12.52
CA THR A 414 14.01 39.59 11.51
C THR A 414 14.14 38.47 10.47
N PHE A 415 14.42 38.82 9.22
CA PHE A 415 14.57 37.83 8.14
C PHE A 415 15.80 36.92 8.30
N SER A 416 16.63 37.06 9.35
CA SER A 416 17.66 36.08 9.70
C SER A 416 17.01 34.86 10.33
N GLY A 417 16.45 33.98 9.51
CA GLY A 417 15.78 32.76 9.94
C GLY A 417 16.11 31.60 9.02
N SER A 418 15.08 30.85 8.64
CA SER A 418 15.22 29.76 7.67
C SER A 418 15.54 30.25 6.25
N ALA A 419 16.06 29.37 5.39
CA ALA A 419 16.27 29.67 3.98
C ALA A 419 14.99 30.23 3.31
N ALA A 420 13.82 29.64 3.60
CA ALA A 420 12.54 30.13 3.09
C ALA A 420 12.22 31.56 3.55
N SER A 421 12.45 31.87 4.83
CA SER A 421 12.21 33.20 5.38
C SER A 421 13.18 34.25 4.83
N ILE A 422 14.46 33.92 4.69
CA ILE A 422 15.47 34.81 4.14
C ILE A 422 15.16 35.13 2.67
N ILE A 423 14.89 34.10 1.85
CA ILE A 423 14.57 34.27 0.42
C ILE A 423 13.26 35.04 0.24
N ALA A 424 12.23 34.76 1.04
CA ALA A 424 10.98 35.51 0.99
C ALA A 424 11.15 36.97 1.42
N GLY A 425 11.98 37.26 2.42
CA GLY A 425 12.30 38.62 2.86
C GLY A 425 13.06 39.43 1.81
N ALA A 426 13.93 38.76 1.04
CA ALA A 426 14.62 39.35 -0.10
C ALA A 426 13.68 39.68 -1.28
N ALA A 427 12.40 39.27 -1.25
CA ALA A 427 11.45 39.44 -2.35
C ALA A 427 11.20 40.90 -2.76
N VAL A 428 11.47 41.86 -1.87
CA VAL A 428 11.36 43.30 -2.18
C VAL A 428 12.36 43.74 -3.26
N LYS A 429 13.47 43.02 -3.45
CA LYS A 429 14.49 43.34 -4.47
C LYS A 429 14.72 42.20 -5.45
N GLN A 430 14.79 40.97 -4.95
CA GLN A 430 15.23 39.82 -5.73
C GLN A 430 14.53 38.50 -5.38
N GLY A 431 14.20 38.17 -4.14
CA GLY A 431 13.61 36.88 -3.78
C GLY A 431 12.16 36.62 -4.26
N TRP A 432 11.56 35.50 -3.81
CA TRP A 432 10.13 35.21 -3.95
C TRP A 432 9.63 34.32 -2.81
N GLY A 433 8.30 34.29 -2.62
CA GLY A 433 7.66 33.62 -1.49
C GLY A 433 6.73 34.55 -0.72
N LYS A 434 6.05 34.02 0.29
CA LYS A 434 5.21 34.82 1.20
C LYS A 434 6.12 35.46 2.24
N VAL A 435 6.14 36.79 2.34
CA VAL A 435 7.05 37.51 3.27
C VAL A 435 6.84 37.11 4.74
N ASN A 436 5.61 36.76 5.12
CA ASN A 436 5.24 36.40 6.48
C ASN A 436 5.02 34.88 6.63
N ILE A 437 6.06 34.09 6.35
CA ILE A 437 6.07 32.63 6.58
C ILE A 437 5.91 32.39 8.09
N THR A 438 4.92 31.58 8.44
CA THR A 438 4.68 31.16 9.84
C THR A 438 5.53 29.95 10.23
N GLY A 439 6.04 29.25 9.23
CA GLY A 439 6.91 28.08 9.38
C GLY A 439 6.14 26.84 9.78
N ASN A 440 4.84 26.77 9.44
CA ASN A 440 3.98 25.61 9.67
C ASN A 440 2.72 25.65 8.79
N ALA A 441 2.00 24.52 8.73
CA ALA A 441 0.87 24.35 7.82
C ALA A 441 -0.50 24.76 8.40
N TYR A 442 -0.56 25.29 9.65
CA TYR A 442 -1.85 25.57 10.31
C TYR A 442 -2.72 26.51 9.48
N ARG A 443 -2.17 27.67 9.10
CA ARG A 443 -2.88 28.67 8.31
C ARG A 443 -3.35 28.10 6.97
N SER A 444 -2.49 27.37 6.28
CA SER A 444 -2.83 26.73 5.00
C SER A 444 -3.96 25.71 5.13
N MET A 445 -3.99 24.92 6.22
CA MET A 445 -5.08 23.99 6.50
C MET A 445 -6.40 24.72 6.85
N ALA A 446 -6.31 25.77 7.66
CA ALA A 446 -7.44 26.61 8.06
C ALA A 446 -8.10 27.27 6.83
N GLU A 447 -7.33 28.09 6.10
CA GLU A 447 -7.81 28.89 4.96
C GLU A 447 -8.38 28.02 3.82
N GLN A 448 -7.86 26.80 3.64
CA GLN A 448 -8.31 25.88 2.58
C GLN A 448 -9.43 24.92 3.00
N GLY A 449 -9.97 25.05 4.22
CA GLY A 449 -11.09 24.23 4.67
C GLY A 449 -10.75 22.76 4.90
N VAL A 450 -9.54 22.42 5.34
CA VAL A 450 -9.19 21.03 5.71
C VAL A 450 -10.04 20.62 6.92
N LEU A 451 -10.84 19.55 6.78
CA LEU A 451 -11.87 19.17 7.74
C LEU A 451 -11.29 18.75 9.10
N SER A 452 -10.17 18.02 9.10
CA SER A 452 -9.45 17.60 10.31
C SER A 452 -7.95 17.80 10.13
N GLY A 453 -7.39 18.78 10.82
CA GLY A 453 -5.98 19.14 10.74
C GLY A 453 -5.31 19.23 12.11
N LEU A 454 -4.07 18.77 12.22
CA LEU A 454 -3.23 18.98 13.38
C LEU A 454 -1.87 19.52 12.94
N THR A 455 -1.52 20.70 13.39
CA THR A 455 -0.15 21.23 13.32
C THR A 455 0.52 21.04 14.67
N VAL A 456 1.70 20.46 14.66
CA VAL A 456 2.56 20.34 15.83
C VAL A 456 3.89 21.01 15.55
N THR A 457 4.17 22.05 16.31
CA THR A 457 5.49 22.68 16.36
C THR A 457 6.28 22.15 17.54
N PHE A 458 7.59 22.00 17.35
CA PHE A 458 8.52 21.56 18.38
C PHE A 458 9.47 22.73 18.74
N PRO A 459 9.21 23.45 19.85
CA PRO A 459 10.08 24.52 20.33
C PRO A 459 11.55 24.09 20.45
N GLY A 460 12.46 24.85 19.85
CA GLY A 460 13.91 24.57 19.80
C GLY A 460 14.36 23.50 18.79
N ALA A 461 13.45 22.69 18.24
CA ALA A 461 13.83 21.66 17.27
C ALA A 461 14.22 22.26 15.92
N LYS A 462 15.24 21.67 15.29
CA LYS A 462 15.71 21.98 13.94
C LYS A 462 14.94 21.18 12.88
N HIS A 463 15.45 21.14 11.64
CA HIS A 463 14.86 20.37 10.55
C HIS A 463 14.68 18.87 10.89
N ASP A 464 15.65 18.28 11.59
CA ASP A 464 15.53 16.94 12.15
C ASP A 464 14.95 16.99 13.56
N ILE A 465 13.61 16.92 13.63
CA ILE A 465 12.86 16.97 14.89
C ILE A 465 13.21 15.78 15.79
N THR A 466 13.47 14.61 15.21
CA THR A 466 13.68 13.36 15.95
C THR A 466 14.97 13.37 16.77
N LEU A 467 15.96 14.21 16.45
CA LEU A 467 17.18 14.33 17.27
C LEU A 467 16.90 14.90 18.67
N SER A 468 15.90 15.76 18.80
CA SER A 468 15.61 16.48 20.06
C SER A 468 14.29 16.05 20.69
N HIS A 469 13.34 15.56 19.89
CA HIS A 469 11.96 15.31 20.32
C HIS A 469 11.45 13.93 19.89
N ASN A 470 12.33 12.92 19.76
CA ASN A 470 11.97 11.60 19.23
C ASN A 470 10.72 10.99 19.86
N HIS A 471 10.65 10.96 21.20
CA HIS A 471 9.55 10.33 21.90
C HIS A 471 8.23 11.08 21.71
N ALA A 472 8.25 12.42 21.79
CA ALA A 472 7.09 13.25 21.51
C ALA A 472 6.58 13.04 20.07
N VAL A 473 7.49 12.99 19.10
CA VAL A 473 7.16 12.67 17.71
C VAL A 473 6.47 11.31 17.62
N ARG A 474 7.01 10.28 18.28
CA ARG A 474 6.45 8.91 18.25
C ARG A 474 5.07 8.83 18.88
N ASP A 475 4.82 9.57 19.95
CA ASP A 475 3.52 9.59 20.62
C ASP A 475 2.46 10.29 19.77
N ILE A 476 2.79 11.43 19.14
CA ILE A 476 1.92 12.07 18.14
C ILE A 476 1.66 11.15 16.96
N PHE A 477 2.71 10.52 16.46
CA PHE A 477 2.65 9.64 15.30
C PHE A 477 1.76 8.43 15.57
N LEU A 478 1.88 7.83 16.76
CA LEU A 478 1.03 6.72 17.20
C LEU A 478 -0.44 7.14 17.28
N ASP A 479 -0.73 8.27 17.94
CA ASP A 479 -2.09 8.76 18.13
C ASP A 479 -2.75 9.10 16.78
N PHE A 480 -2.01 9.78 15.89
CA PHE A 480 -2.49 10.09 14.54
C PHE A 480 -2.75 8.83 13.71
N LEU A 481 -1.83 7.86 13.70
CA LEU A 481 -2.01 6.63 12.92
C LEU A 481 -3.18 5.79 13.43
N GLN A 482 -3.43 5.77 14.73
CA GLN A 482 -4.59 5.05 15.29
C GLN A 482 -5.93 5.74 15.00
N GLN A 483 -5.98 7.08 15.03
CA GLN A 483 -7.23 7.83 14.94
C GLN A 483 -7.07 9.12 14.11
N PRO A 484 -6.76 9.03 12.80
CA PRO A 484 -6.38 10.19 12.00
C PRO A 484 -7.50 11.24 11.96
N HIS A 485 -8.76 10.83 11.85
CA HIS A 485 -9.95 11.70 11.83
C HIS A 485 -10.21 12.45 13.16
N ARG A 486 -9.49 12.11 14.23
CA ARG A 486 -9.57 12.81 15.53
C ARG A 486 -8.30 13.61 15.83
N CYS A 487 -7.39 13.78 14.88
CA CYS A 487 -6.11 14.45 15.12
C CYS A 487 -6.26 15.84 15.77
N ALA A 488 -7.25 16.63 15.36
CA ALA A 488 -7.52 17.96 15.93
C ALA A 488 -7.93 17.94 17.41
N SER A 489 -8.39 16.80 17.94
CA SER A 489 -8.80 16.65 19.35
C SER A 489 -7.74 15.97 20.22
N VAL A 490 -6.47 15.99 19.79
CA VAL A 490 -5.36 15.30 20.49
C VAL A 490 -5.21 15.77 21.93
N LEU A 491 -5.32 17.08 22.21
CA LEU A 491 -5.20 17.61 23.56
C LEU A 491 -6.26 17.07 24.52
N ALA A 492 -7.52 17.02 24.08
CA ALA A 492 -8.61 16.47 24.90
C ALA A 492 -8.40 14.99 25.24
N ARG A 493 -7.75 14.22 24.34
CA ARG A 493 -7.38 12.83 24.64
C ARG A 493 -6.22 12.73 25.61
N TRP A 494 -5.31 13.70 25.57
CA TRP A 494 -4.10 13.71 26.39
C TRP A 494 -4.25 14.44 27.72
N GLU A 495 -5.37 15.13 27.94
CA GLU A 495 -5.65 15.86 29.17
C GLU A 495 -5.53 14.97 30.42
N THR A 496 -6.01 13.73 30.33
CA THR A 496 -5.89 12.74 31.42
C THR A 496 -4.56 12.02 31.44
N HIS A 497 -3.72 12.20 30.41
CA HIS A 497 -2.43 11.54 30.32
C HIS A 497 -1.39 12.37 31.10
N PRO A 498 -0.84 11.87 32.22
CA PRO A 498 -0.06 12.66 33.18
C PRO A 498 1.19 13.31 32.58
N PHE A 499 1.75 12.68 31.53
CA PHE A 499 2.90 13.20 30.81
C PHE A 499 2.48 14.08 29.60
N LEU A 500 1.80 13.52 28.60
CA LEU A 500 1.46 14.21 27.35
C LEU A 500 0.64 15.49 27.55
N GLY A 501 -0.35 15.50 28.45
CA GLY A 501 -1.17 16.69 28.71
C GLY A 501 -0.37 17.87 29.28
N ALA A 502 0.70 17.61 30.03
CA ALA A 502 1.55 18.65 30.60
C ALA A 502 2.53 19.28 29.59
N HIS A 503 2.77 18.61 28.46
CA HIS A 503 3.78 19.02 27.46
C HIS A 503 3.20 19.57 26.17
N ALA A 504 1.93 19.26 25.88
CA ALA A 504 1.21 19.74 24.73
C ALA A 504 0.47 21.02 25.08
N ILE A 505 0.76 22.11 24.36
CA ILE A 505 0.16 23.43 24.63
C ILE A 505 -0.65 23.85 23.42
N LEU A 506 -1.92 24.20 23.66
CA LEU A 506 -2.75 24.79 22.62
C LEU A 506 -2.20 26.15 22.22
N VAL A 507 -1.88 26.33 20.94
CA VAL A 507 -1.48 27.61 20.37
C VAL A 507 -2.67 28.27 19.70
N ARG A 508 -3.35 27.54 18.81
CA ARG A 508 -4.54 28.01 18.08
C ARG A 508 -5.48 26.87 17.73
N LYS A 509 -6.75 27.19 17.48
CA LYS A 509 -7.74 26.26 16.98
C LYS A 509 -8.68 26.94 15.99
N CYS A 510 -9.05 26.30 14.90
CA CYS A 510 -10.21 26.73 14.12
C CYS A 510 -11.47 26.17 14.78
N ALA A 511 -12.43 27.03 15.06
CA ALA A 511 -13.74 26.66 15.57
C ALA A 511 -14.83 27.01 14.55
N PRO A 512 -15.99 26.33 14.59
CA PRO A 512 -17.16 26.77 13.83
C PRO A 512 -17.51 28.22 14.19
N ALA A 513 -17.94 29.01 13.20
CA ALA A 513 -18.36 30.39 13.40
C ALA A 513 -19.35 30.53 14.58
N GLY A 514 -19.06 31.46 15.50
CA GLY A 514 -19.91 31.77 16.66
C GLY A 514 -19.34 31.40 18.04
N THR A 515 -18.07 31.01 18.15
CA THR A 515 -17.39 30.87 19.45
C THR A 515 -16.51 32.08 19.76
N ASP A 516 -16.83 32.84 20.80
CA ASP A 516 -16.08 34.04 21.24
C ASP A 516 -14.80 33.68 22.03
N ASP A 517 -13.90 32.88 21.46
CA ASP A 517 -12.60 32.56 22.08
C ASP A 517 -11.47 33.23 21.29
N ALA A 518 -10.62 34.01 21.95
CA ALA A 518 -9.50 34.73 21.34
C ALA A 518 -8.45 33.78 20.69
N ALA A 519 -8.46 32.49 21.05
CA ALA A 519 -7.64 31.46 20.43
C ALA A 519 -8.31 30.79 19.22
N THR A 520 -9.50 31.26 18.80
CA THR A 520 -10.25 30.70 17.68
C THR A 520 -10.18 31.54 16.42
N ASP A 521 -9.76 30.92 15.32
CA ASP A 521 -9.93 31.48 13.98
C ASP A 521 -11.28 31.00 13.39
N GLU A 522 -11.96 31.85 12.62
CA GLU A 522 -13.20 31.48 11.93
C GLU A 522 -12.92 30.37 10.89
N GLY A 523 -13.46 29.17 11.12
CA GLY A 523 -13.38 28.05 10.20
C GLY A 523 -14.66 27.85 9.38
N VAL A 524 -14.57 27.03 8.34
CA VAL A 524 -15.78 26.55 7.63
C VAL A 524 -16.58 25.58 8.53
N PRO A 525 -17.90 25.44 8.36
CA PRO A 525 -18.69 24.52 9.18
C PRO A 525 -18.13 23.09 9.17
N GLY A 526 -17.94 22.51 10.37
CA GLY A 526 -17.39 21.16 10.56
C GLY A 526 -15.85 21.08 10.55
N GLN A 527 -15.16 22.17 10.18
CA GLN A 527 -13.70 22.23 10.22
C GLN A 527 -13.16 22.16 11.64
N ARG A 528 -12.14 21.34 11.82
CA ARG A 528 -11.40 21.18 13.07
C ARG A 528 -9.92 21.17 12.74
N VAL A 529 -9.28 22.32 12.83
CA VAL A 529 -7.82 22.45 12.69
C VAL A 529 -7.27 22.91 14.03
N THR A 530 -6.20 22.29 14.50
CA THR A 530 -5.59 22.64 15.79
C THR A 530 -4.09 22.77 15.63
N TRP A 531 -3.52 23.77 16.29
CA TRP A 531 -2.09 23.96 16.39
C TRP A 531 -1.66 23.85 17.84
N ILE A 532 -0.72 22.95 18.10
CA ILE A 532 -0.10 22.76 19.40
C ILE A 532 1.43 22.94 19.34
N ASP A 533 2.00 23.37 20.45
CA ASP A 533 3.42 23.29 20.74
C ASP A 533 3.71 22.06 21.61
N MET A 534 4.73 21.29 21.25
CA MET A 534 5.23 20.17 22.05
C MET A 534 6.57 20.52 22.67
N ARG A 535 6.55 20.95 23.93
CA ARG A 535 7.77 21.37 24.63
C ARG A 535 8.78 20.23 24.74
N ALA A 536 10.05 20.56 24.53
CA ALA A 536 11.16 19.67 24.87
C ALA A 536 11.09 19.30 26.36
N ASN A 537 11.24 18.02 26.67
CA ASN A 537 11.45 17.59 28.05
C ASN A 537 12.76 16.80 28.14
N PRO A 538 13.80 17.30 28.85
CA PRO A 538 15.04 16.54 29.06
C PRO A 538 14.80 15.26 29.89
N LYS A 539 13.64 15.13 30.54
CA LYS A 539 13.20 13.95 31.31
C LYS A 539 12.10 13.16 30.58
N TYR A 540 11.91 13.34 29.28
CA TYR A 540 10.98 12.51 28.53
C TYR A 540 11.44 11.05 28.67
N PRO A 541 10.66 10.18 29.33
CA PRO A 541 11.11 8.82 29.54
C PRO A 541 11.33 8.14 28.18
N PRO A 542 12.43 7.37 28.01
CA PRO A 542 12.83 6.78 26.73
C PRO A 542 11.75 5.96 26.03
N THR A 543 10.75 5.53 26.77
CA THR A 543 9.45 5.13 26.25
C THR A 543 8.48 5.26 27.41
N LEU A 544 7.30 5.87 27.21
CA LEU A 544 6.22 5.59 28.13
C LEU A 544 5.99 4.06 28.11
N PRO A 545 5.81 3.40 29.26
CA PRO A 545 5.41 1.99 29.37
C PRO A 545 4.09 1.66 28.64
N HIS A 546 3.45 2.65 28.01
CA HIS A 546 2.23 2.56 27.22
C HIS A 546 2.29 1.47 26.12
N ARG A 547 3.47 1.14 25.58
CA ARG A 547 3.64 0.02 24.63
C ARG A 547 3.38 -1.35 25.25
N VAL A 548 3.71 -1.51 26.53
CA VAL A 548 3.44 -2.73 27.31
C VAL A 548 2.01 -2.70 27.85
N ALA A 549 1.55 -1.55 28.36
CA ALA A 549 0.22 -1.45 28.97
C ALA A 549 -0.97 -1.48 27.99
N ILE A 550 -0.84 -0.94 26.75
CA ILE A 550 -1.88 -1.11 25.73
C ILE A 550 -1.89 -2.54 25.18
N ARG A 551 -0.72 -3.18 25.04
CA ARG A 551 -0.67 -4.61 24.68
C ARG A 551 -1.27 -5.47 25.78
N SER A 552 -0.91 -5.23 27.04
CA SER A 552 -1.43 -5.97 28.18
C SER A 552 -2.93 -5.74 28.34
N ARG A 553 -3.45 -4.51 28.29
CA ARG A 553 -4.91 -4.25 28.38
C ARG A 553 -5.73 -4.77 27.19
N ALA A 554 -5.13 -4.96 26.03
CA ALA A 554 -5.79 -5.62 24.89
C ALA A 554 -5.82 -7.15 25.02
N THR A 555 -4.89 -7.74 25.80
CA THR A 555 -4.85 -9.17 26.12
C THR A 555 -5.43 -9.52 27.51
N GLU A 556 -5.57 -8.55 28.40
CA GLU A 556 -6.02 -8.65 29.80
C GLU A 556 -7.43 -8.05 30.00
N LYS A 557 -8.19 -7.82 28.92
CA LYS A 557 -9.65 -7.84 29.11
C LYS A 557 -10.02 -9.28 29.42
N GLU A 558 -9.89 -9.63 30.71
CA GLU A 558 -10.69 -10.66 31.33
C GLU A 558 -12.13 -10.35 30.92
N ILE A 559 -12.62 -11.16 30.00
CA ILE A 559 -14.04 -11.24 29.70
C ILE A 559 -14.68 -11.56 31.06
N PRO A 560 -15.59 -10.72 31.59
CA PRO A 560 -16.26 -11.02 32.85
C PRO A 560 -16.78 -12.45 32.80
N GLU A 561 -16.59 -13.27 33.84
CA GLU A 561 -17.03 -14.67 33.83
C GLU A 561 -18.53 -14.82 33.45
N GLU A 562 -19.35 -13.81 33.74
CA GLU A 562 -20.74 -13.73 33.30
C GLU A 562 -20.92 -13.61 31.78
N SER A 563 -20.00 -12.94 31.07
CA SER A 563 -19.99 -12.87 29.59
C SER A 563 -19.51 -14.15 28.94
N LEU A 564 -18.71 -14.97 29.61
CA LEU A 564 -18.31 -16.31 29.12
C LEU A 564 -19.44 -17.33 29.27
N ALA A 565 -20.33 -17.16 30.24
CA ALA A 565 -21.52 -18.00 30.38
C ALA A 565 -22.51 -17.75 29.22
N ASP A 566 -22.80 -16.49 28.91
CA ASP A 566 -23.67 -16.10 27.80
C ASP A 566 -23.08 -16.46 26.42
N GLU A 567 -21.76 -16.32 26.25
CA GLU A 567 -21.08 -16.70 25.01
C GLU A 567 -21.03 -18.23 24.81
N ASN A 568 -20.84 -19.01 25.88
CA ASN A 568 -20.92 -20.47 25.80
C ASN A 568 -22.34 -20.96 25.55
N GLU A 569 -23.37 -20.30 26.10
CA GLU A 569 -24.77 -20.63 25.82
C GLU A 569 -25.14 -20.26 24.38
N MET A 570 -24.66 -19.12 23.86
CA MET A 570 -24.82 -18.72 22.46
C MET A 570 -24.08 -19.64 21.49
N LEU A 571 -22.83 -20.04 21.81
CA LEU A 571 -22.06 -20.99 21.01
C LEU A 571 -22.67 -22.40 21.03
N LYS A 572 -23.27 -22.80 22.15
CA LYS A 572 -24.04 -24.06 22.25
C LYS A 572 -25.31 -23.99 21.39
N ALA A 573 -26.04 -22.88 21.42
CA ALA A 573 -27.21 -22.67 20.56
C ALA A 573 -26.85 -22.63 19.06
N LEU A 574 -25.71 -22.02 18.71
CA LEU A 574 -25.17 -22.01 17.35
C LEU A 574 -24.67 -23.40 16.92
N GLY A 575 -24.08 -24.17 17.83
CA GLY A 575 -23.69 -25.56 17.60
C GLY A 575 -24.89 -26.48 17.38
N GLU A 576 -25.97 -26.29 18.12
CA GLU A 576 -27.25 -27.01 17.94
C GLU A 576 -27.94 -26.62 16.62
N GLN A 577 -27.92 -25.34 16.24
CA GLN A 577 -28.36 -24.88 14.91
C GLN A 577 -27.50 -25.42 13.77
N ALA A 578 -26.17 -25.46 13.94
CA ALA A 578 -25.25 -26.02 12.96
C ALA A 578 -25.46 -27.53 12.81
N HIS A 579 -25.69 -28.27 13.90
CA HIS A 579 -26.04 -29.69 13.84
C HIS A 579 -27.38 -29.94 13.14
N ALA A 580 -28.38 -29.08 13.36
CA ALA A 580 -29.66 -29.17 12.64
C ALA A 580 -29.52 -28.86 11.13
N LEU A 581 -28.69 -27.87 10.77
CA LEU A 581 -28.39 -27.52 9.37
C LEU A 581 -27.54 -28.62 8.68
N THR A 582 -26.63 -29.25 9.40
CA THR A 582 -25.80 -30.35 8.90
C THR A 582 -26.64 -31.64 8.74
N ALA A 583 -27.60 -31.88 9.63
CA ALA A 583 -28.57 -32.97 9.46
C ALA A 583 -29.45 -32.75 8.21
N HIS A 584 -29.89 -31.51 7.96
CA HIS A 584 -30.63 -31.16 6.74
C HIS A 584 -29.77 -31.26 5.47
N SER A 585 -28.49 -30.91 5.52
CA SER A 585 -27.59 -31.00 4.35
C SER A 585 -27.19 -32.43 4.03
N VAL A 586 -26.99 -33.29 5.04
CA VAL A 586 -26.70 -34.73 4.86
C VAL A 586 -27.89 -35.47 4.24
N VAL A 587 -29.13 -35.11 4.60
CA VAL A 587 -30.35 -35.65 3.96
C VAL A 587 -30.42 -35.21 2.49
N HIS A 588 -30.01 -33.98 2.17
CA HIS A 588 -30.05 -33.47 0.80
C HIS A 588 -28.94 -34.04 -0.10
N VAL A 589 -27.74 -34.26 0.45
CA VAL A 589 -26.62 -34.92 -0.25
C VAL A 589 -26.88 -36.41 -0.43
N GLY A 590 -27.50 -37.08 0.54
CA GLY A 590 -27.97 -38.46 0.44
C GLY A 590 -29.02 -38.65 -0.66
N ALA A 591 -30.00 -37.74 -0.74
CA ALA A 591 -31.00 -37.74 -1.80
C ALA A 591 -30.41 -37.52 -3.20
N LYS A 592 -29.39 -36.64 -3.33
CA LYS A 592 -28.69 -36.38 -4.59
C LYS A 592 -27.82 -37.58 -5.04
N ALA A 593 -27.15 -38.25 -4.10
CA ALA A 593 -26.38 -39.45 -4.36
C ALA A 593 -27.28 -40.64 -4.75
N ALA A 594 -28.45 -40.77 -4.13
CA ALA A 594 -29.46 -41.76 -4.50
C ALA A 594 -30.03 -41.50 -5.91
N LEU A 595 -30.32 -40.24 -6.27
CA LEU A 595 -30.76 -39.87 -7.62
C LEU A 595 -29.69 -40.16 -8.69
N ALA A 596 -28.42 -39.89 -8.37
CA ALA A 596 -27.30 -40.19 -9.26
C ALA A 596 -27.05 -41.70 -9.44
N ALA A 597 -27.26 -42.49 -8.38
CA ALA A 597 -27.19 -43.95 -8.44
C ALA A 597 -28.36 -44.55 -9.26
N MET A 598 -29.57 -43.99 -9.15
CA MET A 598 -30.72 -44.38 -9.97
C MET A 598 -30.52 -44.07 -11.46
N HIS A 599 -29.93 -42.92 -11.79
CA HIS A 599 -29.56 -42.58 -13.17
C HIS A 599 -28.49 -43.51 -13.75
N LYS A 600 -27.54 -43.97 -12.93
CA LYS A 600 -26.46 -44.89 -13.34
C LYS A 600 -26.94 -46.33 -13.52
N HIS A 601 -28.06 -46.71 -12.90
CA HIS A 601 -28.72 -48.00 -13.13
C HIS A 601 -29.67 -48.00 -14.33
N SER A 602 -30.28 -46.85 -14.67
CA SER A 602 -31.13 -46.72 -15.86
C SER A 602 -30.36 -46.86 -17.17
N SER A 603 -29.07 -46.56 -17.22
CA SER A 603 -28.26 -46.63 -18.45
C SER A 603 -27.64 -48.02 -18.71
N LYS A 604 -27.96 -49.04 -17.90
CA LYS A 604 -27.48 -50.43 -18.06
C LYS A 604 -28.58 -51.43 -18.42
N LEU A 605 -29.80 -50.97 -18.65
CA LEU A 605 -30.95 -51.78 -19.03
C LEU A 605 -31.51 -51.31 -20.37
N ASP A 606 -30.70 -51.45 -21.43
CA ASP A 606 -31.20 -51.41 -22.81
C ASP A 606 -30.25 -52.21 -23.70
N LEU A 607 -30.37 -53.53 -23.59
CA LEU A 607 -29.86 -54.52 -24.55
C LEU A 607 -30.55 -55.86 -24.25
N HIS A 608 -31.85 -55.97 -24.55
CA HIS A 608 -32.45 -57.15 -25.20
C HIS A 608 -33.98 -57.08 -25.33
N LYS A 609 -34.42 -57.37 -26.58
CA LYS A 609 -35.65 -58.05 -27.04
C LYS A 609 -36.88 -57.23 -27.42
N ALA A 610 -37.19 -57.37 -28.70
CA ALA A 610 -38.49 -57.23 -29.34
C ALA A 610 -39.46 -58.38 -28.94
N HIS A 611 -40.72 -58.07 -28.67
CA HIS A 611 -41.91 -58.45 -29.44
C HIS A 611 -43.17 -57.95 -28.69
N GLY A 612 -44.26 -57.75 -29.43
CA GLY A 612 -45.42 -56.95 -29.03
C GLY A 612 -46.29 -57.54 -27.94
N GLU A 613 -47.04 -56.66 -27.27
CA GLU A 613 -48.51 -56.63 -27.27
C GLU A 613 -49.00 -55.38 -26.52
N GLU A 614 -50.15 -54.86 -26.95
CA GLU A 614 -50.92 -53.79 -26.31
C GLU A 614 -51.26 -54.15 -24.85
N VAL A 615 -51.30 -53.17 -23.94
CA VAL A 615 -52.45 -52.92 -23.04
C VAL A 615 -52.37 -51.49 -22.46
N ARG A 616 -53.57 -50.93 -22.32
CA ARG A 616 -54.04 -49.60 -21.92
C ARG A 616 -53.58 -49.05 -20.56
N THR A 617 -53.47 -47.73 -20.55
CA THR A 617 -53.74 -46.73 -19.50
C THR A 617 -54.02 -47.19 -18.06
N HIS A 618 -53.32 -46.58 -17.08
CA HIS A 618 -53.98 -45.81 -16.00
C HIS A 618 -53.02 -44.85 -15.28
N THR A 619 -53.54 -43.65 -15.11
CA THR A 619 -53.01 -42.50 -14.38
C THR A 619 -53.12 -42.73 -12.87
N ALA A 620 -52.06 -42.45 -12.10
CA ALA A 620 -52.21 -42.14 -10.68
C ALA A 620 -51.14 -41.14 -10.24
N ARG A 621 -51.62 -39.97 -9.86
CA ARG A 621 -50.88 -38.90 -9.20
C ARG A 621 -50.76 -39.20 -7.69
N PHE A 622 -49.65 -38.69 -7.16
CA PHE A 622 -49.51 -37.97 -5.88
C PHE A 622 -48.91 -38.65 -4.62
N ARG A 623 -47.70 -38.13 -4.30
CA ARG A 623 -47.26 -37.38 -3.09
C ARG A 623 -46.69 -38.12 -1.86
N LEU A 624 -45.44 -37.70 -1.60
CA LEU A 624 -44.77 -37.31 -0.35
C LEU A 624 -44.38 -38.39 0.68
N GLY A 625 -43.06 -38.56 0.79
CA GLY A 625 -42.29 -38.34 2.02
C GLY A 625 -41.09 -37.48 1.67
#